data_AF-A0A7W0KA09-F1
#
_entry.id   AF-A0A7W0KA09-F1
#
_cell.length_a   1.000
_cell.length_b   1.000
_cell.length_c   1.000
_cell.angle_alpha   90.00
_cell.angle_beta   90.00
_cell.angle_gamma   90.00
#
_symmetry.space_group_name_H-M   'P 1'
#
loop_
_entity.id
_entity.type
_entity.pdbx_description
1 polymer ?
#
loop_
_entity_poly.entity_id
_entity_poly.type
_entity_poly.pdbx_seq_one_letter_code
_entity_poly.pdbx_strand_id
1 'polypeptide(L)'
;MARGLILLLASLVLAPALSTAQEPTPDPKPVQEPSAPSFKSGVELVTVAATVRDRKGRLVKGLNANDFEVLDNGERRLITDFRTE
;
A
#
# COMPACT_ATOMS: atom_id res chain seq x y z
N MET A 1 -18.25 -59.78 50.03
CA MET A 1 -17.63 -59.83 51.37
C MET A 1 -16.13 -60.00 51.19
N ALA A 2 -15.38 -59.01 51.64
CA ALA A 2 -13.96 -58.77 51.32
C ALA A 2 -12.98 -59.77 51.93
N ARG A 3 -11.78 -59.85 51.33
CA ARG A 3 -10.43 -59.94 51.96
C ARG A 3 -9.40 -60.26 50.86
N GLY A 4 -8.57 -59.30 50.43
CA GLY A 4 -7.25 -59.02 51.03
C GLY A 4 -6.20 -59.87 50.29
N LEU A 5 -4.98 -59.47 49.96
CA LEU A 5 -4.14 -58.35 50.33
C LEU A 5 -2.97 -58.36 49.32
N ILE A 6 -2.58 -57.15 48.95
CA ILE A 6 -1.49 -56.69 48.08
C ILE A 6 -0.26 -57.60 47.99
N LEU A 7 0.14 -57.89 46.74
CA LEU A 7 1.33 -58.61 46.34
C LEU A 7 2.52 -57.67 46.07
N LEU A 8 3.71 -58.25 46.27
CA LEU A 8 5.00 -58.02 45.58
C LEU A 8 5.74 -56.71 45.93
N LEU A 9 6.82 -56.79 46.72
CA LEU A 9 8.20 -57.20 46.35
C LEU A 9 8.96 -56.12 45.56
N ALA A 10 10.07 -55.73 46.19
CA ALA A 10 11.05 -54.78 45.72
C ALA A 10 11.71 -55.17 44.40
N SER A 11 12.08 -54.17 43.59
CA SER A 11 13.21 -54.30 42.68
C SER A 11 13.86 -52.93 42.43
N LEU A 12 15.08 -52.83 42.93
CA LEU A 12 16.09 -51.83 42.64
C LEU A 12 16.52 -51.99 41.18
N VAL A 13 16.40 -50.94 40.36
CA VAL A 13 16.95 -50.92 38.99
C VAL A 13 17.93 -49.77 38.88
N LEU A 14 19.20 -50.12 38.77
CA LEU A 14 20.31 -49.26 38.38
C LEU A 14 20.38 -49.24 36.85
N ALA A 15 20.33 -48.06 36.22
CA ALA A 15 20.47 -47.92 34.77
C ALA A 15 21.60 -46.93 34.42
N PRO A 16 22.45 -47.22 33.41
CA PRO A 16 23.64 -46.44 33.09
C PRO A 16 23.33 -45.22 32.19
N ALA A 17 24.23 -44.24 32.23
CA ALA A 17 24.17 -42.99 31.49
C ALA A 17 24.19 -43.20 29.96
N LEU A 18 23.21 -42.62 29.26
CA LEU A 18 23.19 -42.49 27.81
C LEU A 18 23.50 -41.03 27.45
N SER A 19 24.67 -40.80 26.85
CA SER A 19 25.08 -39.50 26.31
C SER A 19 24.41 -39.29 24.95
N THR A 20 23.45 -38.37 24.88
CA THR A 20 22.79 -37.99 23.62
C THR A 20 23.59 -36.88 22.93
N ALA A 21 24.24 -37.20 21.81
CA ALA A 21 24.75 -36.17 20.90
C ALA A 21 23.56 -35.55 20.14
N GLN A 22 23.36 -34.24 20.29
CA GLN A 22 22.25 -33.50 19.69
C GLN A 22 22.72 -32.90 18.37
N GLU A 23 22.08 -33.29 17.26
CA GLU A 23 22.38 -32.77 15.92
C GLU A 23 21.82 -31.34 15.76
N PRO A 24 22.55 -30.38 15.16
CA PRO A 24 22.08 -29.01 15.03
C PRO A 24 20.85 -28.96 14.13
N THR A 25 19.72 -28.50 14.67
CA THR A 25 18.51 -28.30 13.87
C THR A 25 18.70 -27.08 12.96
N PRO A 26 18.37 -27.13 11.65
CA PRO A 26 18.51 -25.99 10.76
C PRO A 26 17.56 -24.86 11.18
N ASP A 27 18.07 -23.62 11.24
CA ASP A 27 17.24 -22.45 11.49
C ASP A 27 16.20 -22.26 10.36
N PRO A 28 14.93 -21.94 10.70
CA PRO A 28 13.91 -21.69 9.70
C PRO A 28 14.22 -20.40 8.92
N LYS A 29 14.31 -20.52 7.59
CA LYS A 29 14.50 -19.36 6.70
C LYS A 29 13.21 -18.52 6.65
N PRO A 30 13.29 -17.18 6.60
CA PRO A 30 12.11 -16.33 6.47
C PRO A 30 11.39 -16.60 5.15
N VAL A 31 10.09 -16.86 5.22
CA VAL A 31 9.22 -16.97 4.03
C VAL A 31 8.91 -15.55 3.55
N GLN A 32 9.35 -15.20 2.34
CA GLN A 32 8.97 -13.94 1.70
C GLN A 32 7.55 -14.09 1.12
N GLU A 33 6.61 -13.33 1.67
CA GLU A 33 5.25 -13.26 1.15
C GLU A 33 5.26 -12.63 -0.26
N PRO A 34 4.46 -13.15 -1.22
CA PRO A 34 4.33 -12.56 -2.54
C PRO A 34 3.78 -11.13 -2.44
N SER A 35 4.51 -10.15 -2.98
CA SER A 35 4.02 -8.77 -3.07
C SER A 35 2.74 -8.72 -3.91
N ALA A 36 1.67 -8.16 -3.36
CA ALA A 36 0.45 -7.88 -4.11
C ALA A 36 0.73 -6.88 -5.25
N PRO A 37 0.05 -6.99 -6.41
CA PRO A 37 0.22 -6.05 -7.52
C PRO A 37 -0.30 -4.65 -7.15
N SER A 38 0.48 -3.61 -7.47
CA SER A 38 0.08 -2.21 -7.28
C SER A 38 -0.25 -1.54 -8.61
N PHE A 39 -1.32 -0.73 -8.65
CA PHE A 39 -1.66 0.12 -9.79
C PHE A 39 -1.30 1.58 -9.49
N LYS A 40 -0.85 2.31 -10.52
CA LYS A 40 -0.52 3.73 -10.45
C LYS A 40 -1.43 4.49 -11.42
N SER A 41 -1.95 5.63 -10.99
CA SER A 41 -2.68 6.59 -11.82
C SER A 41 -2.23 8.01 -11.48
N GLY A 42 -2.42 8.95 -12.41
CA GLY A 42 -2.07 10.35 -12.25
C GLY A 42 -2.91 11.24 -13.17
N VAL A 43 -2.95 12.53 -12.85
CA VAL A 43 -3.54 13.58 -13.68
C VAL A 43 -2.53 14.70 -13.88
N GLU A 44 -2.61 15.40 -15.00
CA GLU A 44 -1.80 16.56 -15.30
C GLU A 44 -2.71 17.79 -15.44
N LEU A 45 -2.35 18.87 -14.73
CA LEU A 45 -3.03 20.16 -14.89
C LEU A 45 -2.26 21.00 -15.91
N VAL A 46 -2.93 21.37 -17.00
CA VAL A 46 -2.36 22.21 -18.05
C VAL A 46 -2.85 23.64 -17.87
N THR A 47 -1.93 24.59 -17.69
CA THR A 47 -2.23 26.01 -17.55
C THR A 47 -2.16 26.72 -18.90
N VAL A 48 -3.19 27.51 -19.23
CA VAL A 48 -3.23 28.33 -20.44
C VAL A 48 -3.28 29.80 -20.05
N ALA A 49 -2.34 30.60 -20.57
CA ALA A 49 -2.31 32.04 -20.36
C ALA A 49 -2.93 32.78 -21.56
N ALA A 50 -3.82 33.75 -21.28
CA ALA A 50 -4.47 34.56 -22.31
C ALA A 50 -4.44 36.05 -21.94
N THR A 51 -4.29 36.92 -22.94
CA THR A 51 -4.40 38.38 -22.79
C THR A 51 -5.39 38.92 -23.81
N VAL A 52 -6.43 39.59 -23.36
CA VAL A 52 -7.48 40.14 -24.23
C VAL A 52 -7.36 41.65 -24.32
N ARG A 53 -7.31 42.16 -25.55
CA ARG A 53 -7.24 43.60 -25.87
C ARG A 53 -8.40 44.02 -26.77
N ASP A 54 -8.88 45.24 -26.57
CA ASP A 54 -9.88 45.84 -27.43
C ASP A 54 -9.26 46.31 -28.77
N ARG A 55 -10.10 46.80 -29.69
CA ARG A 55 -9.66 47.31 -31.01
C ARG A 55 -8.66 48.47 -30.91
N LYS A 56 -8.62 49.20 -29.79
CA LYS A 56 -7.70 50.31 -29.53
C LYS A 56 -6.43 49.84 -28.80
N GLY A 57 -6.26 48.53 -28.59
CA GLY A 57 -5.11 47.92 -27.91
C GLY A 57 -5.18 47.99 -26.38
N ARG A 58 -6.28 48.45 -25.78
CA ARG A 58 -6.43 48.55 -24.32
C ARG A 58 -6.81 47.19 -23.74
N LEU A 59 -6.30 46.87 -22.54
CA LEU A 59 -6.66 45.64 -21.85
C LEU A 59 -8.16 45.62 -21.54
N VAL A 60 -8.81 44.50 -21.88
CA VAL A 60 -10.18 44.23 -21.46
C VAL A 60 -10.15 43.76 -20.01
N LYS A 61 -11.00 44.35 -19.16
CA LYS A 61 -11.08 44.06 -17.73
C LYS A 61 -12.39 43.37 -17.39
N GLY A 62 -12.42 42.67 -16.26
CA GLY A 62 -13.65 42.06 -15.74
C GLY A 62 -14.10 40.81 -16.49
N LEU A 63 -13.20 40.18 -17.25
CA LEU A 63 -13.46 38.87 -17.84
C LEU A 63 -13.53 37.80 -16.76
N ASN A 64 -14.42 36.85 -16.95
CA ASN A 64 -14.63 35.71 -16.07
C ASN A 64 -14.52 34.40 -16.86
N ALA A 65 -14.51 33.26 -16.18
CA ALA A 65 -14.34 31.95 -16.82
C ALA A 65 -15.36 31.65 -17.93
N ASN A 66 -16.60 32.15 -17.83
CA ASN A 66 -17.65 31.92 -18.83
C ASN A 66 -17.41 32.68 -20.15
N ASP A 67 -16.49 33.63 -20.16
CA ASP A 67 -16.10 34.38 -21.37
C ASP A 67 -15.08 33.59 -22.22
N PHE A 68 -14.66 32.40 -21.77
CA PHE A 68 -13.66 31.56 -22.42
C PHE A 68 -14.18 30.13 -22.66
N GLU A 69 -13.74 29.52 -23.75
CA GLU A 69 -13.76 28.08 -23.94
C GLU A 69 -12.35 27.57 -24.22
N VAL A 70 -11.99 26.43 -23.65
CA VAL A 70 -10.73 25.74 -23.96
C VAL A 70 -11.08 24.55 -24.82
N LEU A 71 -10.48 24.48 -26.01
CA LEU A 71 -10.62 23.36 -26.93
C LEU A 71 -9.31 22.60 -27.01
N ASP A 72 -9.38 21.28 -26.90
CA ASP A 72 -8.27 20.36 -27.11
C ASP A 72 -8.66 19.41 -28.24
N ASN A 73 -7.96 19.49 -29.36
CA ASN A 73 -8.30 18.79 -30.60
C ASN A 73 -9.78 19.00 -31.04
N GLY A 74 -10.32 20.20 -30.77
CA GLY A 74 -11.71 20.56 -31.09
C GLY A 74 -12.74 20.12 -30.05
N GLU A 75 -12.34 19.36 -29.03
CA GLU A 75 -13.22 18.99 -27.91
C GLU A 75 -13.14 20.02 -26.78
N ARG A 76 -14.30 20.39 -26.21
CA ARG A 76 -14.35 21.29 -25.06
C ARG A 76 -13.74 20.65 -23.83
N ARG A 77 -12.82 21.36 -23.18
CA ARG A 77 -12.23 21.04 -21.88
C ARG A 77 -12.83 21.92 -20.80
N LEU A 78 -13.04 21.33 -19.63
CA LEU A 78 -13.50 22.04 -18.44
C LEU A 78 -12.38 22.94 -17.91
N ILE A 79 -12.70 24.19 -17.62
CA ILE A 79 -11.82 25.10 -16.89
C ILE A 79 -12.00 24.81 -15.40
N THR A 80 -11.01 24.16 -14.77
CA THR A 80 -11.06 23.74 -13.36
C THR A 80 -10.54 24.80 -12.39
N ASP A 81 -9.66 25.69 -12.84
CA ASP A 81 -9.15 26.84 -12.09
C ASP A 81 -9.09 28.06 -13.02
N PHE A 82 -9.55 29.22 -12.56
CA PHE A 82 -9.54 30.46 -13.32
C PHE A 82 -9.05 31.61 -12.45
N ARG A 83 -8.06 32.35 -12.94
CA ARG A 83 -7.40 33.44 -12.23
C ARG A 83 -7.17 34.63 -13.15
N THR A 84 -7.38 35.82 -12.61
CA THR A 84 -6.99 37.08 -13.24
C THR A 84 -5.81 37.65 -12.46
N GLU A 85 -4.66 37.75 -13.12
CA GLU A 85 -3.45 38.41 -12.58
C GLU A 85 -3.49 39.92 -12.84
#